data_AF-A0A4R6IFS6-F1
#
_entry.id   AF-A0A4R6IFS6-F1
#
_cell.length_a   1.000
_cell.length_b   1.000
_cell.length_c   1.000
_cell.angle_alpha   90.00
_cell.angle_beta   90.00
_cell.angle_gamma   90.00
#
_symmetry.space_group_name_H-M   'P 1'
#
loop_
_entity.id
_entity.type
_entity.pdbx_description
1 polymer ?
#
loop_
_entity_poly.entity_id
_entity_poly.type
_entity_poly.pdbx_seq_one_letter_code
_entity_poly.pdbx_strand_id
1 'polypeptide(L)'
;MKNRKILPWFGIISALLSTRKKYWTIRKITFVAILISISITLAIIGATIIPIASIPSYKLSFTGLPVKISGFIFGPVIGFFIGVVADLLSFLFLPSFFHWGYVLISGVNGIVPGLVGIFFFKIINNLVDRRQKIISQKKVINELEFEKTIEFDNPSRLKNIEKSLRQKRISLEKLESKKSTKVLSENQLAKKLTWIYFFSGLLLLMITGSLNLVVIFTVLSREAIEDSFVKSPEILAAITSVGVVTISLYLFFARFKLDPKKYYVIVAIVSFSIILEATQVYFLAYTDNSALKIDFLPSLVQHVIFAPVKIWFNMTIIYFSWRVINYLLHRNQNISL
;
A
#
# COMPACT_ATOMS: atom_id res chain seq x y z
N MET A 1 14.89 38.45 10.11
CA MET A 1 15.40 37.05 10.09
C MET A 1 14.39 36.13 9.38
N LYS A 2 14.94 35.26 8.54
CA LYS A 2 14.37 34.43 7.47
C LYS A 2 12.99 33.79 7.73
N ASN A 3 12.03 34.19 6.89
CA ASN A 3 10.69 33.62 6.73
C ASN A 3 10.78 32.18 6.19
N ARG A 4 10.81 31.17 7.07
CA ARG A 4 10.75 29.74 6.65
C ARG A 4 9.30 29.39 6.31
N LYS A 5 8.95 29.53 5.02
CA LYS A 5 7.81 28.83 4.42
C LYS A 5 8.07 27.33 4.56
N ILE A 6 7.55 26.73 5.64
CA ILE A 6 7.49 25.27 5.78
C ILE A 6 6.65 24.76 4.60
N LEU A 7 7.23 23.85 3.80
CA LEU A 7 6.62 23.32 2.58
C LEU A 7 5.20 22.78 2.85
N PRO A 8 4.24 22.98 1.94
CA PRO A 8 2.85 22.52 2.06
C PRO A 8 2.70 20.98 2.16
N TRP A 9 3.77 20.22 1.96
CA TRP A 9 3.81 18.76 2.00
C TRP A 9 3.71 18.20 3.43
N PHE A 10 4.30 18.87 4.43
CA PHE A 10 4.20 18.43 5.83
C PHE A 10 2.77 18.58 6.39
N GLY A 11 2.03 19.60 5.94
CA GLY A 11 0.61 19.77 6.29
C GLY A 11 -0.30 18.73 5.64
N ILE A 12 0.09 18.18 4.49
CA ILE A 12 -0.64 17.08 3.83
C ILE A 12 -0.39 15.76 4.56
N ILE A 13 0.86 15.50 4.96
CA ILE A 13 1.23 14.31 5.75
C ILE A 13 0.60 14.36 7.15
N SER A 14 0.62 15.52 7.82
CA SER A 14 -0.06 15.67 9.10
C SER A 14 -1.57 15.60 8.97
N ALA A 15 -2.19 16.12 7.89
CA ALA A 15 -3.62 15.91 7.62
C ALA A 15 -3.96 14.45 7.22
N LEU A 16 -3.01 13.73 6.62
CA LEU A 16 -3.10 12.29 6.36
C LEU A 16 -3.00 11.48 7.66
N LEU A 17 -2.30 11.98 8.67
CA LEU A 17 -2.06 11.32 9.97
C LEU A 17 -2.95 11.84 11.12
N SER A 18 -3.58 13.02 11.01
CA SER A 18 -4.34 13.67 12.10
C SER A 18 -5.82 13.29 12.14
N THR A 19 -6.28 12.44 11.23
CA THR A 19 -7.63 11.91 11.26
C THR A 19 -7.67 10.81 12.33
N ARG A 20 -7.80 11.19 13.61
CA ARG A 20 -7.42 10.31 14.74
C ARG A 20 -8.58 9.74 15.58
N LYS A 21 -9.85 10.14 15.38
CA LYS A 21 -10.93 9.73 16.32
C LYS A 21 -12.07 8.85 15.76
N LYS A 22 -12.25 8.69 14.43
CA LYS A 22 -13.40 7.92 13.87
C LYS A 22 -13.00 6.72 12.99
N TYR A 23 -11.93 6.01 13.34
CA TYR A 23 -11.41 4.87 12.54
C TYR A 23 -11.92 3.50 12.97
N TRP A 24 -12.42 3.37 14.20
CA TRP A 24 -12.76 2.07 14.78
C TRP A 24 -14.26 1.98 15.06
N THR A 25 -15.03 1.55 14.06
CA THR A 25 -16.37 1.03 14.33
C THR A 25 -16.24 -0.42 14.81
N ILE A 26 -17.19 -0.90 15.60
CA ILE A 26 -17.21 -2.30 16.09
C ILE A 26 -16.96 -3.26 14.92
N ARG A 27 -17.68 -3.07 13.80
CA ARG A 27 -17.51 -3.85 12.58
C ARG A 27 -16.06 -3.83 12.05
N LYS A 28 -15.41 -2.67 11.99
CA LYS A 28 -14.01 -2.57 11.54
C LYS A 28 -13.07 -3.28 12.50
N ILE A 29 -13.26 -3.12 13.82
CA ILE A 29 -12.46 -3.84 14.82
C ILE A 29 -12.58 -5.35 14.61
N THR A 30 -13.80 -5.86 14.41
CA THR A 30 -14.04 -7.28 14.14
C THR A 30 -13.31 -7.76 12.88
N PHE A 31 -13.38 -7.02 11.77
CA PHE A 31 -12.63 -7.39 10.56
C PHE A 31 -11.12 -7.34 10.74
N VAL A 32 -10.62 -6.37 11.51
CA VAL A 32 -9.19 -6.29 11.85
C VAL A 32 -8.77 -7.51 12.67
N ALA A 33 -9.54 -7.92 13.67
CA ALA A 33 -9.26 -9.11 14.47
C ALA A 33 -9.28 -10.39 13.61
N ILE A 34 -10.25 -10.53 12.71
CA ILE A 34 -10.32 -11.65 11.77
C ILE A 34 -9.07 -11.69 10.87
N LEU A 35 -8.62 -10.55 10.35
CA LEU A 35 -7.43 -10.48 9.48
C LEU A 35 -6.13 -10.80 10.23
N ILE A 36 -6.01 -10.37 11.49
CA ILE A 36 -4.90 -10.77 12.37
C ILE A 36 -4.91 -12.29 12.56
N SER A 37 -6.08 -12.86 12.90
CA SER A 37 -6.23 -14.32 13.07
C SER A 37 -5.87 -15.10 11.81
N ILE A 38 -6.32 -14.64 10.63
CA ILE A 38 -5.99 -15.28 9.35
C ILE A 38 -4.48 -15.17 9.05
N SER A 39 -3.86 -14.02 9.31
CA SER A 39 -2.42 -13.83 9.11
C SER A 39 -1.59 -14.78 9.97
N ILE A 40 -1.94 -14.91 11.26
CA ILE A 40 -1.28 -15.84 12.19
C ILE A 40 -1.52 -17.30 11.76
N THR A 41 -2.74 -17.65 11.39
CA THR A 41 -3.07 -19.03 10.94
C THR A 41 -2.28 -19.40 9.68
N LEU A 42 -2.19 -18.50 8.70
CA LEU A 42 -1.35 -18.71 7.52
C LEU A 42 0.14 -18.80 7.87
N ALA A 43 0.60 -18.05 8.87
CA ALA A 43 1.98 -18.16 9.38
C ALA A 43 2.25 -19.57 9.90
N ILE A 44 1.34 -20.07 10.73
CA ILE A 44 1.49 -21.37 11.38
C ILE A 44 1.44 -22.48 10.34
N ILE A 45 0.40 -22.51 9.51
CA ILE A 45 0.25 -23.51 8.45
C ILE A 45 1.45 -23.48 7.51
N GLY A 46 1.85 -22.29 7.07
CA GLY A 46 3.00 -22.11 6.18
C GLY A 46 4.28 -22.70 6.77
N ALA A 47 4.60 -22.36 8.01
CA ALA A 47 5.80 -22.85 8.70
C ALA A 47 5.75 -24.36 8.98
N THR A 48 4.56 -24.94 9.21
CA THR A 48 4.42 -26.38 9.48
C THR A 48 4.45 -27.26 8.23
N ILE A 49 3.88 -26.79 7.10
CA ILE A 49 3.74 -27.58 5.87
C ILE A 49 4.95 -27.41 4.96
N ILE A 50 5.53 -26.19 4.92
CA ILE A 50 6.63 -25.86 4.01
C ILE A 50 7.89 -25.69 4.87
N PRO A 51 8.82 -26.65 4.90
CA PRO A 51 10.03 -26.56 5.72
C PRO A 51 10.85 -25.28 5.44
N ILE A 52 10.84 -24.80 4.19
CA ILE A 52 11.51 -23.55 3.76
C ILE A 52 10.82 -22.29 4.30
N ALA A 53 9.51 -22.34 4.59
CA ALA A 53 8.77 -21.22 5.17
C ALA A 53 9.07 -20.99 6.66
N SER A 54 9.87 -21.86 7.29
CA SER A 54 10.44 -21.62 8.62
C SER A 54 11.52 -20.52 8.61
N ILE A 55 12.13 -20.24 7.45
CA ILE A 55 13.07 -19.13 7.27
C ILE A 55 12.27 -17.81 7.33
N PRO A 56 12.66 -16.84 8.18
CA PRO A 56 11.94 -15.58 8.38
C PRO A 56 11.53 -14.83 7.09
N SER A 57 12.42 -14.81 6.09
CA SER A 57 12.21 -14.14 4.81
C SER A 57 11.09 -14.74 3.96
N TYR A 58 10.95 -16.06 4.00
CA TYR A 58 9.88 -16.77 3.31
C TYR A 58 8.57 -16.72 4.10
N LYS A 59 8.65 -16.80 5.44
CA LYS A 59 7.50 -16.56 6.35
C LYS A 59 6.84 -15.22 6.07
N LEU A 60 7.63 -14.15 5.95
CA LEU A 60 7.13 -12.79 5.68
C LEU A 60 6.40 -12.65 4.34
N SER A 61 6.75 -13.48 3.34
CA SER A 61 6.12 -13.46 2.03
C SER A 61 4.68 -14.02 2.08
N PHE A 62 4.43 -15.08 2.85
CA PHE A 62 3.09 -15.69 3.00
C PHE A 62 2.22 -14.96 4.04
N THR A 63 2.79 -14.63 5.20
CA THR A 63 2.08 -13.94 6.29
C THR A 63 1.71 -12.50 5.94
N GLY A 64 2.51 -11.88 5.07
CA GLY A 64 2.29 -10.52 4.60
C GLY A 64 1.04 -10.35 3.74
N LEU A 65 0.42 -11.40 3.22
CA LEU A 65 -0.73 -11.27 2.31
C LEU A 65 -1.97 -10.66 2.98
N PRO A 66 -2.51 -11.21 4.10
CA PRO A 66 -3.60 -10.54 4.83
C PRO A 66 -3.23 -9.14 5.32
N VAL A 67 -1.98 -8.93 5.72
CA VAL A 67 -1.47 -7.62 6.15
C VAL A 67 -1.55 -6.62 5.00
N LYS A 68 -1.09 -6.98 3.79
CA LYS A 68 -1.15 -6.16 2.58
C LYS A 68 -2.59 -5.78 2.23
N ILE A 69 -3.50 -6.77 2.28
CA ILE A 69 -4.94 -6.55 2.03
C ILE A 69 -5.53 -5.59 3.08
N SER A 70 -5.18 -5.80 4.34
CA SER A 70 -5.68 -4.96 5.44
C SER A 70 -5.24 -3.51 5.29
N GLY A 71 -3.98 -3.28 4.92
CA GLY A 71 -3.46 -1.95 4.61
C GLY A 71 -4.18 -1.31 3.45
N PHE A 72 -4.38 -2.06 2.37
CA PHE A 72 -5.07 -1.58 1.17
C PHE A 72 -6.53 -1.19 1.43
N ILE A 73 -7.25 -1.94 2.28
CA ILE A 73 -8.67 -1.72 2.58
C ILE A 73 -8.86 -0.66 3.69
N PHE A 74 -8.14 -0.80 4.80
CA PHE A 74 -8.36 0.01 6.01
C PHE A 74 -7.42 1.21 6.12
N GLY A 75 -6.38 1.28 5.28
CA GLY A 75 -5.41 2.35 5.24
C GLY A 75 -4.10 2.02 5.96
N PRO A 76 -3.09 2.90 5.84
CA PRO A 76 -1.70 2.60 6.20
C PRO A 76 -1.49 2.38 7.70
N VAL A 77 -2.19 3.14 8.55
CA VAL A 77 -2.04 3.05 10.01
C VAL A 77 -2.58 1.73 10.56
N ILE A 78 -3.76 1.32 10.09
CA ILE A 78 -4.37 0.04 10.50
C ILE A 78 -3.56 -1.13 9.94
N GLY A 79 -3.12 -1.03 8.68
CA GLY A 79 -2.24 -2.02 8.07
C GLY A 79 -0.93 -2.21 8.84
N PHE A 80 -0.27 -1.12 9.23
CA PHE A 80 0.95 -1.18 10.05
C PHE A 80 0.71 -1.91 11.36
N PHE A 81 -0.35 -1.53 12.08
CA PHE A 81 -0.72 -2.13 13.35
C PHE A 81 -0.97 -3.63 13.21
N ILE A 82 -1.72 -4.04 12.18
CA ILE A 82 -2.00 -5.45 11.90
C ILE A 82 -0.70 -6.21 11.60
N GLY A 83 0.20 -5.65 10.80
CA GLY A 83 1.48 -6.28 10.49
C GLY A 83 2.35 -6.52 11.72
N VAL A 84 2.51 -5.49 12.56
CA VAL A 84 3.28 -5.58 13.80
C VAL A 84 2.66 -6.61 14.75
N VAL A 85 1.36 -6.53 15.00
CA VAL A 85 0.68 -7.44 15.94
C VAL A 85 0.66 -8.87 15.42
N ALA A 86 0.40 -9.09 14.13
CA ALA A 86 0.40 -10.43 13.55
C ALA A 86 1.79 -11.08 13.62
N ASP A 87 2.85 -10.32 13.37
CA ASP A 87 4.21 -10.85 13.45
C ASP A 87 4.59 -11.22 14.89
N LEU A 88 4.34 -10.33 15.86
CA LEU A 88 4.57 -10.59 17.29
C LEU A 88 3.78 -11.80 17.80
N LEU A 89 2.50 -11.90 17.46
CA LEU A 89 1.68 -13.05 17.85
C LEU A 89 2.12 -14.34 17.15
N SER A 90 2.51 -14.26 15.86
CA SER A 90 3.03 -15.44 15.17
C SER A 90 4.30 -15.99 15.81
N PHE A 91 5.15 -15.10 16.33
CA PHE A 91 6.35 -15.48 17.07
C PHE A 91 6.00 -16.13 18.42
N LEU A 92 4.95 -15.66 19.10
CA LEU A 92 4.48 -16.27 20.34
C LEU A 92 4.01 -17.72 20.13
N PHE A 93 3.35 -18.02 19.01
CA PHE A 93 2.88 -19.37 18.70
C PHE A 93 3.96 -20.27 18.09
N LEU A 94 4.84 -19.70 17.27
CA LEU A 94 5.97 -20.40 16.66
C LEU A 94 7.26 -19.61 16.97
N PRO A 95 7.87 -19.89 18.13
CA PRO A 95 9.13 -19.26 18.50
C PRO A 95 10.19 -19.56 17.44
N SER A 96 10.67 -18.50 16.78
CA SER A 96 11.71 -18.57 15.75
C SER A 96 12.82 -17.57 16.06
N PHE A 97 13.47 -16.98 15.04
CA PHE A 97 14.41 -15.87 15.25
C PHE A 97 13.65 -14.55 15.41
N PHE A 98 13.71 -13.98 16.61
CA PHE A 98 13.16 -12.65 16.87
C PHE A 98 14.14 -11.56 16.43
N HIS A 99 13.68 -10.66 15.55
CA HIS A 99 14.42 -9.46 15.21
C HIS A 99 13.47 -8.32 14.88
N TRP A 100 13.71 -7.12 15.43
CA TRP A 100 12.86 -5.96 15.19
C TRP A 100 12.77 -5.56 13.71
N GLY A 101 13.80 -5.88 12.92
CA GLY A 101 13.78 -5.71 11.46
C GLY A 101 12.63 -6.46 10.78
N TYR A 102 12.37 -7.71 11.18
CA TYR A 102 11.26 -8.49 10.62
C TYR A 102 9.89 -7.93 11.01
N VAL A 103 9.74 -7.48 12.27
CA VAL A 103 8.52 -6.81 12.75
C VAL A 103 8.24 -5.54 11.96
N LEU A 104 9.28 -4.72 11.71
CA LEU A 104 9.17 -3.50 10.91
C LEU A 104 8.83 -3.80 9.45
N ILE A 105 9.46 -4.82 8.84
CA ILE A 105 9.14 -5.26 7.47
C ILE A 105 7.67 -5.70 7.39
N SER A 106 7.17 -6.42 8.39
CA SER A 106 5.75 -6.78 8.49
C SER A 106 4.84 -5.55 8.64
N GLY A 107 5.23 -4.55 9.42
CA GLY A 107 4.51 -3.28 9.46
C GLY A 107 4.49 -2.56 8.10
N VAL A 108 5.62 -2.51 7.41
CA VAL A 108 5.76 -1.90 6.07
C VAL A 108 4.87 -2.62 5.05
N ASN A 109 4.68 -3.94 5.17
CA ASN A 109 3.72 -4.71 4.37
C ASN A 109 2.28 -4.15 4.45
N GLY A 110 1.90 -3.49 5.54
CA GLY A 110 0.60 -2.83 5.69
C GLY A 110 0.61 -1.35 5.30
N ILE A 111 1.70 -0.63 5.56
CA ILE A 111 1.82 0.80 5.22
C ILE A 111 1.76 1.02 3.71
N VAL A 112 2.60 0.32 2.95
CA VAL A 112 2.79 0.57 1.52
C VAL A 112 1.48 0.40 0.73
N PRO A 113 0.73 -0.70 0.90
CA PRO A 113 -0.55 -0.87 0.21
C PRO A 113 -1.59 0.18 0.62
N GLY A 114 -1.59 0.61 1.89
CA GLY A 114 -2.48 1.67 2.36
C GLY A 114 -2.18 3.04 1.75
N LEU A 115 -0.91 3.41 1.63
CA LEU A 115 -0.51 4.67 0.98
C LEU A 115 -0.86 4.67 -0.51
N VAL A 116 -0.58 3.57 -1.20
CA VAL A 116 -0.88 3.43 -2.63
C VAL A 116 -2.40 3.40 -2.87
N GLY A 117 -3.16 2.71 -2.02
CA GLY A 117 -4.63 2.73 -2.07
C GLY A 117 -5.18 4.15 -1.93
N ILE A 118 -4.63 4.95 -1.00
CA ILE A 118 -5.01 6.37 -0.87
C ILE A 118 -4.63 7.15 -2.14
N PHE A 119 -3.43 6.95 -2.68
CA PHE A 119 -2.98 7.64 -3.88
C PHE A 119 -3.93 7.39 -5.07
N PHE A 120 -4.21 6.13 -5.39
CA PHE A 120 -5.06 5.79 -6.52
C PHE A 120 -6.54 6.15 -6.27
N PHE A 121 -7.14 5.68 -5.17
CA PHE A 121 -8.60 5.81 -5.00
C PHE A 121 -9.05 7.15 -4.43
N LYS A 122 -8.18 7.86 -3.70
CA LYS A 122 -8.52 9.16 -3.12
C LYS A 122 -7.89 10.30 -3.91
N ILE A 123 -6.57 10.29 -4.11
CA ILE A 123 -5.86 11.43 -4.72
C ILE A 123 -6.20 11.55 -6.21
N ILE A 124 -5.95 10.50 -7.01
CA ILE A 124 -6.23 10.55 -8.46
C ILE A 124 -7.72 10.86 -8.72
N ASN A 125 -8.63 10.16 -8.04
CA ASN A 125 -10.06 10.38 -8.23
C ASN A 125 -10.49 11.80 -7.85
N ASN A 126 -9.96 12.39 -6.77
CA ASN A 126 -10.25 13.79 -6.40
C ASN A 126 -9.66 14.82 -7.37
N LEU A 127 -8.56 14.49 -8.05
CA LEU A 127 -7.95 15.36 -9.06
C LEU A 127 -8.74 15.35 -10.37
N VAL A 128 -9.30 14.20 -10.73
CA VAL A 128 -9.96 13.99 -12.02
C VAL A 128 -11.47 14.25 -11.94
N ASP A 129 -12.14 13.76 -10.90
CA ASP A 129 -13.59 13.92 -10.70
C ASP A 129 -13.90 14.99 -9.65
N ARG A 130 -14.53 16.08 -10.12
CA ARG A 130 -15.00 17.16 -9.25
C ARG A 130 -16.10 16.70 -8.28
N ARG A 131 -16.95 15.74 -8.67
CA ARG A 131 -18.01 15.20 -7.81
C ARG A 131 -17.39 14.51 -6.59
N GLN A 132 -16.37 13.68 -6.82
CA GLN A 132 -15.60 13.05 -5.74
C GLN A 132 -14.86 14.06 -4.87
N LYS A 133 -14.33 15.13 -5.45
CA LYS A 133 -13.71 16.23 -4.69
C LYS A 133 -14.70 16.93 -3.75
N ILE A 134 -15.94 17.16 -4.20
CA ILE A 134 -17.01 17.72 -3.37
C ILE A 134 -17.37 16.76 -2.24
N ILE A 135 -17.60 15.47 -2.56
CA ILE A 135 -17.92 14.43 -1.56
C ILE A 135 -16.83 14.33 -0.50
N SER A 136 -15.56 14.30 -0.91
CA SER A 136 -14.43 14.21 0.01
C SER A 136 -14.29 15.46 0.90
N GLN A 137 -14.57 16.66 0.38
CA GLN A 137 -14.59 17.87 1.21
C GLN A 137 -15.76 17.89 2.19
N LYS A 138 -16.97 17.48 1.78
CA LYS A 138 -18.12 17.35 2.69
C LYS A 138 -17.81 16.38 3.84
N LYS A 139 -17.19 15.24 3.52
CA LYS A 139 -16.77 14.27 4.54
C LYS A 139 -15.79 14.88 5.55
N VAL A 140 -14.79 15.62 5.10
CA VAL A 140 -13.82 16.31 5.98
C VAL A 140 -14.50 17.38 6.83
N ILE A 141 -15.47 18.12 6.29
CA ILE A 141 -16.24 19.11 7.06
C ILE A 141 -17.03 18.40 8.17
N ASN A 142 -17.74 17.31 7.86
CA ASN A 142 -18.49 16.55 8.84
C ASN A 142 -17.59 15.95 9.94
N GLU A 143 -16.37 15.51 9.58
CA GLU A 143 -15.37 15.02 10.54
C GLU A 143 -14.90 16.14 11.49
N LEU A 144 -14.59 17.32 10.95
CA LEU A 144 -14.17 18.47 11.76
C LEU A 144 -15.31 19.03 12.63
N GLU A 145 -16.56 18.98 12.15
CA GLU A 145 -17.74 19.33 12.95
C GLU A 145 -17.91 18.38 14.13
N PHE A 146 -17.70 17.08 13.92
CA PHE A 146 -17.71 16.10 15.00
C PHE A 146 -16.53 16.26 15.97
N GLU A 147 -15.33 16.58 15.49
CA GLU A 147 -14.20 16.90 16.38
C GLU A 147 -14.48 18.15 17.23
N LYS A 148 -15.14 19.15 16.65
CA LYS A 148 -15.60 20.33 17.38
C LYS A 148 -16.56 19.98 18.52
N THR A 149 -17.47 19.01 18.33
CA THR A 149 -18.41 18.62 19.40
C THR A 149 -17.75 17.84 20.53
N ILE A 150 -16.63 17.15 20.28
CA ILE A 150 -15.90 16.39 21.31
C ILE A 150 -14.95 17.31 22.10
N GLU A 151 -14.30 18.26 21.43
CA GLU A 151 -13.23 19.05 22.01
C GLU A 151 -13.75 20.33 22.68
N PHE A 152 -14.55 20.20 23.74
CA PHE A 152 -15.17 21.33 24.47
C PHE A 152 -14.17 22.07 25.39
N ASP A 153 -13.24 21.35 26.01
CA ASP A 153 -12.41 21.89 27.11
C ASP A 153 -11.12 22.60 26.65
N ASN A 154 -10.74 22.51 25.37
CA ASN A 154 -9.48 23.08 24.90
C ASN A 154 -9.70 24.25 23.91
N PRO A 155 -9.73 25.51 24.38
CA PRO A 155 -10.06 26.67 23.55
C PRO A 155 -9.06 26.91 22.42
N SER A 156 -7.79 26.54 22.61
CA SER A 156 -6.75 26.67 21.57
C SER A 156 -6.99 25.71 20.39
N ARG A 157 -7.42 24.47 20.68
CA ARG A 157 -7.78 23.47 19.66
C ARG A 157 -9.08 23.82 18.96
N LEU A 158 -10.08 24.29 19.71
CA LEU A 158 -11.37 24.72 19.17
C LEU A 158 -11.19 25.81 18.11
N LYS A 159 -10.36 26.83 18.40
CA LYS A 159 -10.03 27.91 17.44
C LYS A 159 -9.35 27.39 16.17
N ASN A 160 -8.47 26.39 16.29
CA ASN A 160 -7.81 25.77 15.13
C ASN A 160 -8.81 24.97 14.27
N ILE A 161 -9.71 24.21 14.91
CA ILE A 161 -10.76 23.45 14.24
C ILE A 161 -11.69 24.40 13.49
N GLU A 162 -12.17 25.48 14.12
CA GLU A 162 -13.03 26.48 13.48
C GLU A 162 -12.37 27.17 12.29
N LYS A 163 -11.09 27.53 12.41
CA LYS A 163 -10.31 28.08 11.30
C LYS A 163 -10.25 27.11 10.12
N SER A 164 -10.01 25.83 10.40
CA SER A 164 -9.96 24.79 9.37
C SER A 164 -11.33 24.55 8.70
N LEU A 165 -12.41 24.54 9.49
CA LEU A 165 -13.80 24.44 9.00
C LEU A 165 -14.14 25.60 8.06
N ARG A 166 -13.86 26.83 8.47
CA ARG A 166 -14.11 28.03 7.65
C ARG A 166 -13.38 27.95 6.31
N GLN A 167 -12.09 27.57 6.33
CA GLN A 167 -11.31 27.41 5.11
C GLN A 167 -11.88 26.32 4.18
N LYS A 168 -12.30 25.18 4.74
CA LYS A 168 -12.88 24.08 3.97
C LYS A 168 -14.24 24.45 3.38
N ARG A 169 -15.12 25.12 4.13
CA ARG A 169 -16.43 25.61 3.65
C ARG A 169 -16.28 26.59 2.48
N ILE A 170 -15.38 27.57 2.59
CA ILE A 170 -15.08 28.50 1.48
C ILE A 170 -14.58 27.75 0.24
N SER A 171 -13.73 26.73 0.44
CA SER A 171 -13.23 25.93 -0.68
C SER A 171 -14.32 25.08 -1.35
N LEU A 172 -15.29 24.59 -0.58
CA LEU A 172 -16.43 23.82 -1.05
C LEU A 172 -17.39 24.70 -1.84
N GLU A 173 -17.73 25.86 -1.31
CA GLU A 173 -18.58 26.85 -1.97
C GLU A 173 -18.01 27.28 -3.33
N LYS A 174 -16.69 27.54 -3.41
CA LYS A 174 -15.99 27.84 -4.67
C LYS A 174 -16.03 26.69 -5.69
N LEU A 175 -16.15 25.44 -5.23
CA LEU A 175 -16.27 24.28 -6.11
C LEU A 175 -17.71 24.08 -6.58
N GLU A 176 -18.68 24.30 -5.70
CA GLU A 176 -20.10 24.20 -6.00
C GLU A 176 -20.58 25.36 -6.88
N SER A 177 -20.02 26.56 -6.78
CA SER A 177 -20.36 27.69 -7.67
C SER A 177 -19.86 27.49 -9.11
N LYS A 178 -18.77 26.73 -9.31
CA LYS A 178 -18.24 26.39 -10.64
C LYS A 178 -19.02 25.28 -11.37
N LYS A 179 -20.12 24.79 -10.80
CA LYS A 179 -20.93 23.64 -11.28
C LYS A 179 -21.61 23.87 -12.64
N SER A 180 -21.60 25.10 -13.17
CA SER A 180 -22.11 25.45 -14.50
C SER A 180 -21.21 25.05 -15.70
N THR A 181 -20.00 24.54 -15.49
CA THR A 181 -19.06 24.25 -16.60
C THR A 181 -18.87 22.74 -16.83
N LYS A 182 -19.38 22.25 -17.98
CA LYS A 182 -19.15 20.94 -18.64
C LYS A 182 -18.81 19.78 -17.69
N VAL A 183 -19.84 19.17 -17.10
CA VAL A 183 -19.70 17.90 -16.38
C VAL A 183 -19.47 16.79 -17.42
N LEU A 184 -18.30 16.14 -17.38
CA LEU A 184 -18.02 14.98 -18.24
C LEU A 184 -19.06 13.88 -18.02
N SER A 185 -19.46 13.21 -19.10
CA SER A 185 -20.31 12.01 -18.97
C SER A 185 -19.55 10.90 -18.24
N GLU A 186 -20.27 10.01 -17.57
CA GLU A 186 -19.66 8.92 -16.78
C GLU A 186 -18.72 8.05 -17.63
N ASN A 187 -19.10 7.79 -18.88
CA ASN A 187 -18.27 7.06 -19.83
C ASN A 187 -16.98 7.81 -20.20
N GLN A 188 -17.04 9.13 -20.38
CA GLN A 188 -15.84 9.93 -20.65
C GLN A 188 -14.91 9.99 -19.44
N LEU A 189 -15.47 10.12 -18.24
CA LEU A 189 -14.71 10.12 -16.98
C LEU A 189 -14.01 8.77 -16.78
N ALA A 190 -14.72 7.66 -16.97
CA ALA A 190 -14.16 6.32 -16.83
C ALA A 190 -13.00 6.10 -17.82
N LYS A 191 -13.16 6.47 -19.09
CA LYS A 191 -12.07 6.41 -20.08
C LYS A 191 -10.84 7.22 -19.67
N LYS A 192 -11.05 8.45 -19.19
CA LYS A 192 -9.96 9.33 -18.73
C LYS A 192 -9.25 8.75 -17.50
N LEU A 193 -9.99 8.26 -16.52
CA LEU A 193 -9.44 7.63 -15.32
C LEU A 193 -8.63 6.37 -15.67
N THR A 194 -9.15 5.53 -16.57
CA THR A 194 -8.43 4.32 -17.02
C THR A 194 -7.06 4.64 -17.60
N TRP A 195 -6.95 5.68 -18.43
CA TRP A 195 -5.65 6.13 -18.93
C TRP A 195 -4.74 6.66 -17.84
N ILE A 196 -5.27 7.46 -16.90
CA ILE A 196 -4.46 8.02 -15.81
C ILE A 196 -3.93 6.89 -14.91
N TYR A 197 -4.76 5.91 -14.57
CA TYR A 197 -4.34 4.74 -13.80
C TYR A 197 -3.26 3.96 -14.55
N PHE A 198 -3.46 3.67 -15.84
CA PHE A 198 -2.47 2.99 -16.68
C PHE A 198 -1.11 3.69 -16.68
N PHE A 199 -1.07 4.99 -16.98
CA PHE A 199 0.18 5.74 -17.01
C PHE A 199 0.82 5.88 -15.63
N SER A 200 0.02 6.05 -14.58
CA SER A 200 0.55 6.11 -13.20
C SER A 200 1.16 4.77 -12.79
N GLY A 201 0.51 3.65 -13.13
CA GLY A 201 1.02 2.31 -12.86
C GLY A 201 2.30 2.00 -13.63
N LEU A 202 2.35 2.33 -14.92
CA LEU A 202 3.56 2.20 -15.74
C LEU A 202 4.70 3.06 -15.22
N LEU A 203 4.44 4.32 -14.86
CA LEU A 203 5.47 5.22 -14.33
C LEU A 203 6.09 4.63 -13.05
N LEU A 204 5.26 4.16 -12.11
CA LEU A 204 5.75 3.53 -10.89
C LEU A 204 6.60 2.29 -11.20
N LEU A 205 6.10 1.42 -12.09
CA LEU A 205 6.81 0.21 -12.52
C LEU A 205 8.17 0.53 -13.16
N MET A 206 8.24 1.54 -14.03
CA MET A 206 9.49 1.97 -14.66
C MET A 206 10.47 2.54 -13.64
N ILE A 207 10.01 3.38 -12.70
CA ILE A 207 10.87 3.93 -11.64
C ILE A 207 11.51 2.80 -10.82
N THR A 208 10.71 1.84 -10.37
CA THR A 208 11.20 0.70 -9.59
C THR A 208 12.06 -0.26 -10.41
N GLY A 209 11.73 -0.49 -11.68
CA GLY A 209 12.55 -1.30 -12.58
C GLY A 209 13.93 -0.69 -12.77
N SER A 210 13.99 0.63 -13.00
CA SER A 210 15.24 1.36 -13.09
C SER A 210 16.04 1.33 -11.79
N LEU A 211 15.40 1.46 -10.63
CA LEU A 211 16.07 1.34 -9.33
C LEU A 211 16.72 -0.04 -9.14
N ASN A 212 16.02 -1.12 -9.53
CA ASN A 212 16.58 -2.47 -9.47
C ASN A 212 17.77 -2.64 -10.41
N LEU A 213 17.70 -2.09 -11.63
CA LEU A 213 18.83 -2.11 -12.57
C LEU A 213 20.04 -1.34 -12.02
N VAL A 214 19.82 -0.16 -11.42
CA VAL A 214 20.91 0.59 -10.76
C VAL A 214 21.58 -0.28 -9.71
N VAL A 215 20.81 -0.95 -8.86
CA VAL A 215 21.38 -1.80 -7.81
C VAL A 215 22.14 -3.01 -8.35
N ILE A 216 21.66 -3.62 -9.43
CA ILE A 216 22.38 -4.73 -10.08
C ILE A 216 23.75 -4.29 -10.58
N PHE A 217 23.87 -3.10 -11.17
CA PHE A 217 25.12 -2.67 -11.79
C PHE A 217 26.04 -1.85 -10.87
N THR A 218 25.53 -1.20 -9.83
CA THR A 218 26.34 -0.30 -8.98
C THR A 218 26.55 -0.80 -7.56
N VAL A 219 25.60 -1.57 -7.00
CA VAL A 219 25.66 -2.01 -5.59
C VAL A 219 26.17 -3.44 -5.48
N LEU A 220 25.77 -4.32 -6.39
CA LEU A 220 26.23 -5.72 -6.40
C LEU A 220 27.63 -5.84 -7.00
N SER A 221 28.58 -6.33 -6.20
CA SER A 221 29.93 -6.71 -6.69
C SER A 221 29.85 -7.94 -7.59
N ARG A 222 30.74 -8.03 -8.59
CA ARG A 222 30.82 -9.21 -9.48
C ARG A 222 31.05 -10.51 -8.72
N GLU A 223 31.92 -10.49 -7.72
CA GLU A 223 32.24 -11.64 -6.86
C GLU A 223 30.97 -12.22 -6.20
N ALA A 224 30.16 -11.38 -5.55
CA ALA A 224 28.92 -11.82 -4.94
C ALA A 224 27.84 -12.32 -5.93
N ILE A 225 27.91 -11.92 -7.20
CA ILE A 225 27.03 -12.44 -8.25
C ILE A 225 27.54 -13.81 -8.72
N GLU A 226 28.86 -13.98 -8.85
CA GLU A 226 29.49 -15.25 -9.26
C GLU A 226 29.28 -16.37 -8.23
N ASP A 227 29.22 -16.03 -6.95
CA ASP A 227 28.87 -16.95 -5.85
C ASP A 227 27.37 -17.30 -5.79
N SER A 228 26.54 -16.59 -6.56
CA SER A 228 25.09 -16.81 -6.60
C SER A 228 24.68 -17.82 -7.68
N PHE A 229 23.40 -18.21 -7.69
CA PHE A 229 22.82 -19.04 -8.75
C PHE A 229 22.95 -18.41 -10.16
N VAL A 230 23.03 -17.08 -10.25
CA VAL A 230 23.12 -16.35 -11.52
C VAL A 230 24.51 -15.75 -11.63
N LYS A 231 25.38 -16.40 -12.41
CA LYS A 231 26.80 -16.03 -12.52
C LYS A 231 27.09 -14.77 -13.34
N SER A 232 26.07 -14.01 -13.74
CA SER A 232 26.25 -12.81 -14.57
C SER A 232 25.26 -11.69 -14.22
N PRO A 233 25.73 -10.43 -14.06
CA PRO A 233 24.87 -9.28 -13.81
C PRO A 233 23.93 -9.00 -14.98
N GLU A 234 24.34 -9.29 -16.22
CA GLU A 234 23.53 -9.12 -17.42
C GLU A 234 22.35 -10.09 -17.43
N ILE A 235 22.56 -11.35 -17.03
CA ILE A 235 21.49 -12.34 -16.90
C ILE A 235 20.51 -11.92 -15.79
N LEU A 236 21.03 -11.44 -14.65
CA LEU A 236 20.20 -10.93 -13.55
C LEU A 236 19.36 -9.71 -13.98
N ALA A 237 19.96 -8.78 -14.71
CA ALA A 237 19.27 -7.63 -15.31
C ALA A 237 18.22 -8.07 -16.35
N ALA A 238 18.51 -9.09 -17.16
CA ALA A 238 17.56 -9.63 -18.12
C ALA A 238 16.34 -10.25 -17.42
N ILE A 239 16.53 -11.09 -16.39
CA ILE A 239 15.44 -11.73 -15.61
C ILE A 239 14.53 -10.67 -15.00
N THR A 240 15.11 -9.67 -14.34
CA THR A 240 14.34 -8.59 -13.71
C THR A 240 13.59 -7.73 -14.75
N SER A 241 14.23 -7.45 -15.89
CA SER A 241 13.60 -6.73 -17.00
C SER A 241 12.43 -7.49 -17.62
N VAL A 242 12.55 -8.82 -17.77
CA VAL A 242 11.44 -9.68 -18.23
C VAL A 242 10.22 -9.54 -17.30
N GLY A 243 10.44 -9.49 -15.98
CA GLY A 243 9.40 -9.20 -15.00
C GLY A 243 8.68 -7.87 -15.28
N VAL A 244 9.44 -6.80 -15.50
CA VAL A 244 8.89 -5.47 -15.79
C VAL A 244 8.11 -5.46 -17.11
N VAL A 245 8.65 -6.09 -18.15
CA VAL A 245 8.01 -6.16 -19.48
C VAL A 245 6.71 -6.97 -19.42
N THR A 246 6.71 -8.13 -18.77
CA THR A 246 5.51 -8.98 -18.65
C THR A 246 4.38 -8.27 -17.90
N ILE A 247 4.68 -7.58 -16.81
CA ILE A 247 3.69 -6.79 -16.05
C ILE A 247 3.18 -5.60 -16.90
N SER A 248 4.06 -4.93 -17.63
CA SER A 248 3.69 -3.81 -18.51
C SER A 248 2.72 -4.25 -19.61
N LEU A 249 3.02 -5.37 -20.28
CA LEU A 249 2.15 -5.97 -21.29
C LEU A 249 0.81 -6.38 -20.68
N TYR A 250 0.82 -7.01 -19.50
CA TYR A 250 -0.41 -7.35 -18.80
C TYR A 250 -1.28 -6.12 -18.51
N LEU A 251 -0.70 -5.03 -17.96
CA LEU A 251 -1.44 -3.80 -17.68
C LEU A 251 -2.00 -3.15 -18.95
N PHE A 252 -1.30 -3.28 -20.08
CA PHE A 252 -1.76 -2.79 -21.37
C PHE A 252 -2.96 -3.59 -21.89
N PHE A 253 -2.86 -4.92 -21.95
CA PHE A 253 -3.96 -5.78 -22.44
C PHE A 253 -5.16 -5.80 -21.49
N ALA A 254 -4.93 -5.85 -20.18
CA ALA A 254 -5.97 -5.83 -19.17
C ALA A 254 -6.85 -4.58 -19.27
N ARG A 255 -6.28 -3.46 -19.73
CA ARG A 255 -7.00 -2.21 -19.90
C ARG A 255 -8.16 -2.28 -20.89
N PHE A 256 -8.00 -3.07 -21.95
CA PHE A 256 -9.01 -3.21 -23.00
C PHE A 256 -10.01 -4.33 -22.71
N LYS A 257 -9.62 -5.33 -21.90
CA LYS A 257 -10.45 -6.50 -21.59
C LYS A 257 -11.27 -6.37 -20.30
N LEU A 258 -10.82 -5.58 -19.33
CA LEU A 258 -11.43 -5.51 -18.01
C LEU A 258 -12.34 -4.29 -17.83
N ASP A 259 -13.38 -4.48 -17.02
CA ASP A 259 -14.21 -3.36 -16.55
C ASP A 259 -13.34 -2.30 -15.84
N PRO A 260 -13.60 -0.99 -16.05
CA PRO A 260 -12.77 0.07 -15.46
C PRO A 260 -12.58 -0.07 -13.95
N LYS A 261 -13.64 -0.42 -13.21
CA LYS A 261 -13.56 -0.62 -11.75
C LYS A 261 -12.60 -1.74 -11.35
N LYS A 262 -12.61 -2.86 -12.08
CA LYS A 262 -11.68 -4.00 -11.84
C LYS A 262 -10.26 -3.61 -12.21
N TYR A 263 -10.12 -2.92 -13.34
CA TYR A 263 -8.82 -2.43 -13.82
C TYR A 263 -8.14 -1.50 -12.81
N TYR A 264 -8.88 -0.55 -12.23
CA TYR A 264 -8.35 0.38 -11.22
C TYR A 264 -7.75 -0.34 -10.01
N VAL A 265 -8.42 -1.40 -9.57
CA VAL A 265 -7.97 -2.23 -8.44
C VAL A 265 -6.73 -3.02 -8.79
N ILE A 266 -6.70 -3.66 -9.96
CA ILE A 266 -5.52 -4.40 -10.41
C ILE A 266 -4.31 -3.49 -10.55
N VAL A 267 -4.45 -2.31 -11.16
CA VAL A 267 -3.35 -1.34 -11.28
C VAL A 267 -2.84 -0.94 -9.90
N ALA A 268 -3.72 -0.60 -8.96
CA ALA A 268 -3.31 -0.21 -7.62
C ALA A 268 -2.59 -1.36 -6.88
N ILE A 269 -3.06 -2.60 -7.05
CA ILE A 269 -2.44 -3.80 -6.48
C ILE A 269 -1.04 -4.04 -7.05
N VAL A 270 -0.92 -3.98 -8.37
CA VAL A 270 0.37 -4.08 -9.07
C VAL A 270 1.32 -3.00 -8.57
N SER A 271 0.87 -1.74 -8.53
CA SER A 271 1.70 -0.61 -8.08
C SER A 271 2.24 -0.78 -6.67
N PHE A 272 1.42 -1.16 -5.69
CA PHE A 272 1.96 -1.35 -4.33
C PHE A 272 2.83 -2.59 -4.25
N SER A 273 2.53 -3.65 -5.01
CA SER A 273 3.33 -4.88 -4.98
C SER A 273 4.75 -4.59 -5.47
N ILE A 274 4.89 -3.80 -6.53
CA ILE A 274 6.21 -3.43 -7.07
C ILE A 274 6.98 -2.54 -6.08
N ILE A 275 6.33 -1.52 -5.48
CA ILE A 275 6.97 -0.66 -4.48
C ILE A 275 7.42 -1.46 -3.26
N LEU A 276 6.57 -2.39 -2.82
CA LEU A 276 6.80 -3.21 -1.64
C LEU A 276 7.96 -4.18 -1.87
N GLU A 277 8.02 -4.87 -3.01
CA GLU A 277 9.17 -5.73 -3.33
C GLU A 277 10.46 -4.91 -3.44
N ALA A 278 10.44 -3.75 -4.11
CA ALA A 278 11.60 -2.86 -4.18
C ALA A 278 12.09 -2.40 -2.79
N THR A 279 11.16 -2.12 -1.87
CA THR A 279 11.52 -1.74 -0.49
C THR A 279 12.05 -2.94 0.29
N GLN A 280 11.47 -4.12 0.10
CA GLN A 280 11.78 -5.30 0.89
C GLN A 280 13.11 -5.95 0.54
N VAL A 281 13.52 -5.94 -0.73
CA VAL A 281 14.79 -6.55 -1.16
C VAL A 281 15.97 -6.09 -0.27
N TYR A 282 16.09 -4.79 0.00
CA TYR A 282 17.17 -4.24 0.82
C TYR A 282 16.99 -4.49 2.31
N PHE A 283 15.77 -4.21 2.82
CA PHE A 283 15.48 -4.35 4.24
C PHE A 283 15.61 -5.80 4.70
N LEU A 284 15.18 -6.74 3.86
CA LEU A 284 15.22 -8.16 4.16
C LEU A 284 16.66 -8.69 4.06
N ALA A 285 17.43 -8.32 3.04
CA ALA A 285 18.85 -8.67 2.96
C ALA A 285 19.65 -8.15 4.16
N TYR A 286 19.41 -6.91 4.59
CA TYR A 286 20.04 -6.34 5.79
C TYR A 286 19.61 -7.06 7.08
N THR A 287 18.32 -7.39 7.18
CA THR A 287 17.79 -8.09 8.35
C THR A 287 18.31 -9.53 8.42
N ASP A 288 18.43 -10.21 7.29
CA ASP A 288 18.97 -11.57 7.21
C ASP A 288 20.45 -11.60 7.60
N ASN A 289 21.22 -10.58 7.21
CA ASN A 289 22.61 -10.45 7.64
C ASN A 289 22.77 -10.23 9.14
N SER A 290 21.96 -9.35 9.72
CA SER A 290 22.02 -9.05 11.16
C SER A 290 21.44 -10.16 12.04
N ALA A 291 20.35 -10.80 11.62
CA ALA A 291 19.63 -11.78 12.42
C ALA A 291 20.14 -13.22 12.21
N LEU A 292 20.45 -13.60 10.96
CA LEU A 292 20.77 -14.99 10.58
C LEU A 292 22.25 -15.16 10.20
N LYS A 293 23.04 -14.08 10.18
CA LYS A 293 24.45 -14.06 9.72
C LYS A 293 24.61 -14.59 8.29
N ILE A 294 23.57 -14.43 7.46
CA ILE A 294 23.62 -14.75 6.03
C ILE A 294 24.32 -13.58 5.32
N ASP A 295 25.22 -13.88 4.38
CA ASP A 295 25.92 -12.82 3.65
C ASP A 295 24.94 -11.92 2.91
N PHE A 296 25.14 -10.60 3.07
CA PHE A 296 24.22 -9.58 2.58
C PHE A 296 24.06 -9.63 1.06
N LEU A 297 25.17 -9.76 0.32
CA LEU A 297 25.15 -9.67 -1.14
C LEU A 297 24.48 -10.89 -1.79
N PRO A 298 24.80 -12.16 -1.43
CA PRO A 298 24.06 -13.32 -1.93
C PRO A 298 22.56 -13.29 -1.58
N SER A 299 22.21 -12.85 -0.36
CA SER A 299 20.82 -12.68 0.04
C SER A 299 20.11 -11.63 -0.82
N LEU A 300 20.78 -10.51 -1.11
CA LEU A 300 20.23 -9.47 -1.98
C LEU A 300 20.00 -9.99 -3.40
N VAL A 301 20.94 -10.75 -3.97
CA VAL A 301 20.77 -11.38 -5.29
C VAL A 301 19.56 -12.32 -5.32
N GLN A 302 19.40 -13.16 -4.30
CA GLN A 302 18.25 -14.06 -4.18
C GLN A 302 16.92 -13.29 -4.17
N HIS A 303 16.83 -12.22 -3.38
CA HIS A 303 15.61 -11.39 -3.33
C HIS A 303 15.32 -10.69 -4.66
N VAL A 304 16.35 -10.22 -5.38
CA VAL A 304 16.21 -9.59 -6.70
C VAL A 304 15.71 -10.58 -7.75
N ILE A 305 16.25 -11.81 -7.77
CA ILE A 305 15.85 -12.86 -8.73
C ILE A 305 14.37 -13.22 -8.57
N PHE A 306 13.90 -13.39 -7.33
CA PHE A 306 12.53 -13.80 -7.06
C PHE A 306 11.50 -12.65 -7.11
N ALA A 307 11.94 -11.39 -7.14
CA ALA A 307 11.03 -10.24 -7.10
C ALA A 307 9.95 -10.27 -8.21
N PRO A 308 10.25 -10.54 -9.50
CA PRO A 308 9.22 -10.64 -10.54
C PRO A 308 8.13 -11.67 -10.24
N VAL A 309 8.52 -12.85 -9.76
CA VAL A 309 7.61 -13.95 -9.44
C VAL A 309 6.73 -13.58 -8.24
N LYS A 310 7.33 -12.97 -7.21
CA LYS A 310 6.61 -12.49 -6.03
C LYS A 310 5.57 -11.43 -6.38
N ILE A 311 5.86 -10.52 -7.34
CA ILE A 311 4.88 -9.51 -7.77
C ILE A 311 3.65 -10.19 -8.40
N TRP A 312 3.84 -11.17 -9.29
CA TRP A 312 2.75 -11.92 -9.92
C TRP A 312 1.90 -12.70 -8.90
N PHE A 313 2.58 -13.37 -7.97
CA PHE A 313 1.94 -14.12 -6.89
C PHE A 313 1.12 -13.20 -5.97
N ASN A 314 1.73 -12.10 -5.50
CA ASN A 314 1.07 -11.08 -4.69
C ASN A 314 -0.15 -10.50 -5.41
N MET A 315 -0.01 -10.11 -6.69
CA MET A 315 -1.10 -9.53 -7.47
C MET A 315 -2.30 -10.47 -7.55
N THR A 316 -2.04 -11.74 -7.87
CA THR A 316 -3.08 -12.75 -8.04
C THR A 316 -3.84 -12.98 -6.72
N ILE A 317 -3.12 -13.30 -5.64
CA ILE A 317 -3.76 -13.63 -4.36
C ILE A 317 -4.47 -12.44 -3.76
N ILE A 318 -3.84 -11.26 -3.79
CA ILE A 318 -4.43 -10.06 -3.19
C ILE A 318 -5.67 -9.64 -3.96
N TYR A 319 -5.69 -9.74 -5.29
CA TYR A 319 -6.88 -9.41 -6.07
C TYR A 319 -8.07 -10.32 -5.72
N PHE A 320 -7.86 -11.64 -5.67
CA PHE A 320 -8.93 -12.57 -5.32
C PHE A 320 -9.42 -12.37 -3.88
N SER A 321 -8.48 -12.21 -2.94
CA SER A 321 -8.81 -11.99 -1.53
C SER A 321 -9.54 -10.68 -1.31
N TRP A 322 -9.10 -9.60 -1.96
CA TRP A 322 -9.77 -8.30 -1.94
C TRP A 322 -11.20 -8.42 -2.46
N ARG A 323 -11.43 -9.17 -3.54
CA ARG A 323 -12.78 -9.34 -4.09
C ARG A 323 -13.74 -9.95 -3.07
N VAL A 324 -13.29 -10.93 -2.30
CA VAL A 324 -14.08 -11.58 -1.25
C VAL A 324 -14.31 -10.64 -0.07
N ILE A 325 -13.24 -10.06 0.49
CA ILE A 325 -13.32 -9.23 1.71
C ILE A 325 -14.08 -7.94 1.44
N ASN A 326 -13.81 -7.27 0.31
CA ASN A 326 -14.47 -6.03 -0.04
C ASN A 326 -15.98 -6.24 -0.25
N TYR A 327 -16.37 -7.37 -0.86
CA TYR A 327 -17.77 -7.75 -0.98
C TYR A 327 -18.43 -7.91 0.40
N LEU A 328 -17.80 -8.63 1.33
CA LEU A 328 -18.32 -8.82 2.69
C LEU A 328 -18.44 -7.52 3.49
N LEU A 329 -17.49 -6.59 3.31
CA LEU A 329 -17.53 -5.28 3.94
C LEU A 329 -18.69 -4.42 3.45
N HIS A 330 -19.02 -4.49 2.16
CA HIS A 330 -20.03 -3.60 1.55
C HIS A 330 -21.41 -4.26 1.40
N ARG A 331 -21.53 -5.58 1.60
CA ARG A 331 -22.79 -6.35 1.45
C ARG A 331 -23.98 -5.75 2.20
N ASN A 332 -23.76 -5.28 3.44
CA ASN A 332 -24.83 -4.77 4.30
C ASN A 332 -24.95 -3.25 4.34
N GLN A 333 -24.26 -2.50 3.46
CA GLN A 333 -24.43 -1.03 3.42
C GLN A 333 -25.80 -0.60 2.87
N ASN A 334 -26.49 -1.50 2.14
CA ASN A 334 -27.85 -1.28 1.63
C ASN A 334 -28.94 -1.83 2.56
N ILE A 335 -28.56 -2.48 3.66
CA ILE A 335 -29.50 -2.93 4.70
C ILE A 335 -29.39 -1.90 5.82
N SER A 336 -30.01 -0.75 5.60
CA SER A 336 -30.24 0.23 6.67
C SER A 336 -31.13 -0.42 7.73
N LEU A 337 -30.61 -0.55 8.96
CA LEU A 337 -31.44 -0.54 10.16
C LEU A 337 -31.70 0.91 10.55
#